data_AF-A0A1I7AS98-F1
#
_entry.id   AF-A0A1I7AS98-F1
#
_cell.length_a   1.000
_cell.length_b   1.000
_cell.length_c   1.000
_cell.angle_alpha   90.00
_cell.angle_beta   90.00
_cell.angle_gamma   90.00
#
_symmetry.space_group_name_H-M   'P 1'
#
loop_
_entity.id
_entity.type
_entity.pdbx_description
1 polymer ?
#
loop_
_entity_poly.entity_id
_entity_poly.type
_entity_poly.pdbx_seq_one_letter_code
_entity_poly.pdbx_strand_id
1 'polypeptide(L)' 'MATGAGKTRTVIALCDLLMCCNWVKRVLFLADRVALVNQAVNAFKRHLPDSSPVNLVTEKDTEGRVFVSTYPTMMKQIER' A
#
# COMPACT_ATOMS: atom_id res chain seq x y z
N MET A 1 18.62 0.73 -4.61
CA MET A 1 18.18 -0.46 -5.38
C MET A 1 17.74 -0.05 -6.79
N ALA A 2 18.29 -0.69 -7.82
CA ALA A 2 17.93 -0.45 -9.22
C ALA A 2 16.44 -0.73 -9.52
N THR A 3 15.92 -0.19 -10.62
CA THR A 3 14.62 -0.64 -11.18
C THR A 3 14.66 -2.14 -11.46
N GLY A 4 13.57 -2.86 -11.20
CA GLY A 4 13.54 -4.32 -11.34
C GLY A 4 14.18 -5.13 -10.20
N ALA A 5 14.94 -4.51 -9.28
CA ALA A 5 15.60 -5.21 -8.17
C ALA A 5 14.67 -5.71 -7.04
N GLY A 6 13.35 -5.77 -7.26
CA GLY A 6 12.42 -6.34 -6.28
C GLY A 6 12.00 -5.42 -5.12
N LYS A 7 12.27 -4.10 -5.18
CA LYS A 7 11.92 -3.12 -4.12
C LYS A 7 10.51 -3.33 -3.54
N THR A 8 9.50 -3.38 -4.40
CA THR A 8 8.10 -3.55 -3.99
C THR A 8 7.87 -4.88 -3.28
N ARG A 9 8.47 -5.98 -3.78
CA ARG A 9 8.34 -7.31 -3.15
C ARG A 9 9.00 -7.35 -1.78
N THR A 10 10.17 -6.74 -1.63
CA THR A 10 10.87 -6.64 -0.35
C THR A 10 10.05 -5.85 0.67
N VAL A 11 9.46 -4.71 0.28
CA VAL A 11 8.60 -3.92 1.16
C VAL A 11 7.35 -4.70 1.58
N ILE A 12 6.71 -5.43 0.65
CA ILE A 12 5.54 -6.26 1.00
C ILE A 12 5.91 -7.34 2.03
N ALA A 13 7.05 -8.02 1.86
CA ALA A 13 7.52 -9.01 2.82
C ALA A 13 7.86 -8.40 4.20
N LEU A 14 8.41 -7.18 4.21
CA LEU A 14 8.64 -6.45 5.45
C LEU A 14 7.32 -6.08 6.14
N CYS A 15 6.32 -5.60 5.40
CA CYS A 15 5.00 -5.31 5.94
C CYS A 15 4.36 -6.55 6.55
N ASP A 16 4.42 -7.68 5.85
CA ASP A 16 3.90 -8.97 6.32
C ASP A 16 4.53 -9.37 7.66
N LEU A 17 5.87 -9.37 7.74
CA LEU A 17 6.58 -9.70 8.98
C LEU A 17 6.21 -8.78 10.14
N LEU A 18 6.16 -7.47 9.91
CA LEU A 18 5.79 -6.49 10.95
C LEU A 18 4.34 -6.66 11.41
N MET A 19 3.43 -7.06 10.50
CA MET A 19 2.04 -7.36 10.85
C MET A 19 1.92 -8.67 11.62
N CYS A 20 2.64 -9.73 11.22
CA CYS A 20 2.68 -11.01 11.93
C CYS A 20 3.26 -10.86 13.35
N CYS A 21 4.27 -10.01 13.53
CA CYS A 21 4.80 -9.66 14.85
C CYS A 21 3.89 -8.72 15.65
N ASN A 22 2.75 -8.30 15.08
CA ASN A 22 1.80 -7.37 15.69
C ASN A 22 2.43 -6.00 16.04
N TRP A 23 3.49 -5.61 15.34
CA TRP A 23 4.18 -4.32 15.50
C TRP A 23 3.54 -3.23 14.67
N VAL A 24 2.97 -3.59 13.51
CA VAL A 24 2.26 -2.68 12.63
C VAL A 24 0.83 -3.16 12.42
N LYS A 25 -0.13 -2.28 12.71
CA LYS A 25 -1.57 -2.56 12.49
C LYS A 25 -2.06 -2.09 11.11
N ARG A 26 -1.54 -0.97 10.63
CA ARG A 26 -1.94 -0.34 9.36
C ARG A 26 -0.71 0.22 8.64
N VAL A 27 -0.68 0.08 7.31
CA VAL A 27 0.40 0.57 6.44
C VAL A 27 -0.17 1.51 5.38
N LEU A 28 0.54 2.60 5.09
CA LEU A 28 0.29 3.48 3.96
C LEU A 28 1.46 3.39 2.96
N PHE A 29 1.19 2.91 1.76
CA PHE A 29 2.14 2.84 0.65
C PHE A 29 1.89 3.99 -0.33
N LEU A 30 2.83 4.94 -0.38
CA LEU A 30 2.72 6.10 -1.26
C LEU A 30 3.46 5.87 -2.58
N ALA A 31 2.80 6.20 -3.69
CA ALA A 31 3.38 6.17 -5.02
C ALA A 31 3.10 7.48 -5.77
N ASP A 32 4.00 7.87 -6.66
CA ASP A 32 3.96 9.18 -7.32
C ASP A 32 2.74 9.37 -8.25
N ARG A 33 2.38 8.34 -9.01
CA ARG A 33 1.30 8.39 -10.01
C ARG A 33 0.32 7.24 -9.89
N VAL A 34 -0.92 7.46 -10.34
CA VAL A 34 -2.01 6.47 -10.26
C VAL A 34 -1.64 5.13 -10.89
N ALA A 35 -0.90 5.12 -12.00
CA ALA A 35 -0.42 3.89 -12.62
C ALA A 35 0.47 3.05 -11.68
N LEU A 36 1.32 3.70 -10.87
CA LEU A 36 2.16 3.03 -9.87
C LEU A 36 1.35 2.58 -8.65
N VAL A 37 0.31 3.34 -8.26
CA VAL A 37 -0.65 2.91 -7.22
C VAL A 37 -1.31 1.61 -7.65
N ASN A 38 -1.85 1.54 -8.86
CA ASN A 38 -2.51 0.33 -9.38
C ASN A 38 -1.55 -0.86 -9.42
N GLN A 39 -0.29 -0.65 -9.82
CA GLN A 39 0.74 -1.69 -9.79
C GLN A 39 1.02 -2.17 -8.36
N ALA A 40 1.17 -1.26 -7.41
CA ALA A 40 1.42 -1.58 -6.02
C ALA A 40 0.24 -2.33 -5.39
N VAL A 41 -1.00 -1.88 -5.61
CA VAL A 41 -2.22 -2.56 -5.15
C VAL A 41 -2.27 -3.99 -5.67
N ASN A 42 -2.01 -4.20 -6.97
CA ASN A 42 -1.98 -5.54 -7.55
C ASN A 42 -0.85 -6.41 -6.97
N ALA A 43 0.32 -5.82 -6.70
CA ALA A 43 1.40 -6.52 -6.03
C ALA A 43 1.01 -6.94 -4.60
N PHE A 44 0.40 -6.04 -3.81
CA PHE A 44 -0.11 -6.36 -2.47
C PHE A 44 -1.20 -7.43 -2.53
N LYS A 45 -2.18 -7.33 -3.44
CA LYS A 45 -3.22 -8.36 -3.61
C LYS A 45 -2.65 -9.73 -3.94
N ARG A 46 -1.58 -9.78 -4.74
CA ARG A 46 -0.89 -11.02 -5.10
C ARG A 46 -0.07 -11.62 -3.95
N HIS A 47 0.48 -10.79 -3.09
CA HIS A 47 1.57 -11.17 -2.20
C HIS A 47 1.24 -11.09 -0.72
N LEU A 48 0.21 -10.34 -0.34
CA LEU A 48 -0.30 -10.17 1.00
C LEU A 48 -1.84 -9.91 0.95
N PRO A 49 -2.63 -10.88 0.42
CA PRO A 49 -4.07 -10.72 0.23
C PRO A 49 -4.80 -10.45 1.56
N ASP A 50 -4.34 -11.07 2.65
CA ASP A 50 -4.97 -10.96 3.98
C ASP A 50 -4.95 -9.54 4.54
N SER A 51 -4.09 -8.66 4.03
CA SER A 51 -4.06 -7.26 4.43
C SER A 51 -5.25 -6.43 3.92
N SER A 52 -6.09 -6.99 3.06
CA SER A 52 -7.17 -6.29 2.35
C SER A 52 -6.68 -4.98 1.74
N PRO A 53 -5.82 -5.00 0.70
CA PRO A 53 -5.21 -3.79 0.16
C PRO A 53 -6.24 -2.84 -0.46
N VAL A 54 -6.32 -1.61 0.06
CA VAL A 54 -7.27 -0.56 -0.36
C VAL A 54 -6.58 0.47 -1.23
N ASN A 55 -7.21 0.82 -2.36
CA ASN A 55 -6.75 1.89 -3.23
C ASN A 55 -7.46 3.22 -2.90
N LEU A 56 -6.81 4.13 -2.18
CA LEU A 56 -7.43 5.39 -1.74
C LEU A 56 -7.74 6.36 -2.89
N VAL A 57 -7.24 6.11 -4.10
CA VAL A 57 -7.62 6.87 -5.30
C VAL A 57 -9.07 6.59 -5.70
N THR A 58 -9.53 5.34 -5.51
CA THR A 58 -10.85 4.86 -5.97
C THR A 58 -11.78 4.48 -4.83
N GLU A 59 -11.25 3.98 -3.72
CA GLU A 59 -11.97 3.36 -2.59
C GLU A 59 -11.69 4.15 -1.32
N LYS A 60 -12.38 5.26 -1.11
CA LYS A 60 -12.08 6.22 -0.02
C LYS A 60 -12.65 5.81 1.34
N ASP A 61 -13.75 5.08 1.33
CA ASP A 61 -14.53 4.73 2.53
C ASP A 61 -14.43 3.23 2.85
N THR A 62 -13.36 2.58 2.37
CA THR A 62 -13.15 1.14 2.54
C THR A 62 -12.12 0.86 3.63
N GLU A 63 -12.37 -0.17 4.44
CA GLU A 63 -11.46 -0.60 5.49
C GLU A 63 -10.45 -1.64 4.99
N GLY A 64 -9.24 -1.57 5.54
CA GLY A 64 -8.15 -2.48 5.23
C GLY A 64 -6.97 -2.27 6.18
N ARG A 65 -5.96 -3.13 6.04
CA ARG A 65 -4.69 -3.04 6.80
C ARG A 65 -3.58 -2.40 5.97
N VAL A 66 -3.65 -2.48 4.64
CA VAL A 66 -2.74 -1.76 3.73
C VAL A 66 -3.55 -0.78 2.87
N PHE A 67 -3.12 0.48 2.88
CA PHE A 67 -3.64 1.54 2.04
C PHE A 67 -2.59 1.93 1.02
N VAL A 68 -2.99 2.12 -0.24
CA VAL A 68 -2.11 2.59 -1.30
C VAL A 68 -2.69 3.87 -1.88
N SER A 69 -1.86 4.91 -1.99
CA SER A 69 -2.31 6.24 -2.43
C SER A 69 -1.22 7.00 -3.17
N THR A 70 -1.64 8.06 -3.86
CA THR A 70 -0.73 9.12 -4.27
C THR A 70 -0.61 10.17 -3.18
N TYR A 71 0.48 10.95 -3.21
CA TYR A 71 0.67 12.04 -2.26
C TYR A 71 -0.49 13.05 -2.28
N PRO A 72 -0.95 13.56 -3.45
CA PRO A 72 -2.08 14.49 -3.47
C PRO A 72 -3.39 13.89 -2.95
N THR A 73 -3.64 12.61 -3.22
CA THR A 73 -4.86 11.94 -2.72
C THR A 73 -4.81 11.79 -1.21
N MET A 74 -3.66 11.45 -0.63
CA MET A 74 -3.48 11.39 0.81
C MET A 74 -3.66 12.78 1.46
N MET A 75 -3.03 13.83 0.93
CA MET A 75 -3.15 15.18 1.49
C MET A 75 -4.60 15.66 1.57
N LYS A 76 -5.38 15.45 0.50
CA LYS A 76 -6.81 15.79 0.46
C LYS A 76 -7.66 15.08 1.52
N GLN A 77 -7.21 13.93 2.01
CA GLN A 77 -7.92 13.17 3.06
C GLN A 77 -7.54 13.65 4.48
N ILE A 78 -6.39 14.30 4.64
CA ILE A 78 -5.95 14.86 5.92
C ILE A 78 -6.52 16.27 6.12
N GLU A 79 -6.65 17.03 5.03
CA GLU A 79 -7.17 18.40 5.04
C GLU A 79 -8.70 18.49 5.18
N ARG A 80 -9.39 17.35 5.23
CA ARG A 80 -10.84 17.27 5.49
C ARG A 80 -11.11 17.17 6.99
#